data_AF-A0A848ZEM8-F1
#
_entry.id   AF-A0A848ZEM8-F1
#
_cell.length_a   1.000
_cell.length_b   1.000
_cell.length_c   1.000
_cell.angle_alpha   90.00
_cell.angle_beta   90.00
_cell.angle_gamma   90.00
#
_symmetry.space_group_name_H-M   'P 1'
#
loop_
_entity.id
_entity.type
_entity.pdbx_description
1 polymer ?
#
loop_
_entity_poly.entity_id
_entity_poly.type
_entity_poly.pdbx_seq_one_letter_code
_entity_poly.pdbx_strand_id
1 'polypeptide(L)'
;MHPSNLEETRINNRLPFAREGLPFIFVGSFFTLLFLYLGFVVLTVLSGLLSLFTMFFFRDPARDNRVPDKGVLTPADGKILDIQQLKDGNNPLGEPAVKVSVFMSLFSVHVNRVPIGGKISEIIYNPGAFFSANLNKASKQNENNRITLQTGDGRRVVFVQIAGLIARRIVCWIKEGDHVSIGQRFGLIRFGSRLDLYLPDDTRIIVKPFHKVKAGITILGYLS
;
A
#
# COMPACT_ATOMS: atom_id res chain seq x y z
N MET A 1 -10.89 -5.45 -23.73
CA MET A 1 -11.38 -6.33 -22.64
C MET A 1 -11.57 -5.48 -21.39
N HIS A 2 -12.81 -5.33 -20.92
CA HIS A 2 -13.17 -4.65 -19.67
C HIS A 2 -12.30 -5.19 -18.52
N PRO A 3 -11.82 -4.37 -17.57
CA PRO A 3 -11.24 -4.86 -16.32
C PRO A 3 -12.25 -5.79 -15.66
N SER A 4 -11.93 -7.09 -15.66
CA SER A 4 -12.83 -8.15 -15.30
C SER A 4 -13.16 -8.05 -13.80
N ASN A 5 -14.44 -7.86 -13.48
CA ASN A 5 -15.20 -8.06 -12.22
C ASN A 5 -14.42 -8.38 -10.92
N LEU A 6 -13.41 -9.25 -10.96
CA LEU A 6 -12.48 -9.55 -9.89
C LEU A 6 -11.80 -8.32 -9.26
N GLU A 7 -11.24 -7.40 -10.07
CA GLU A 7 -10.56 -6.22 -9.50
C GLU A 7 -11.54 -5.31 -8.76
N GLU A 8 -12.72 -5.10 -9.34
CA GLU A 8 -13.79 -4.32 -8.73
C GLU A 8 -14.22 -4.92 -7.38
N THR A 9 -14.28 -6.24 -7.27
CA THR A 9 -14.60 -6.91 -5.99
C THR A 9 -13.50 -6.77 -4.92
N ARG A 10 -12.25 -6.52 -5.33
CA ARG A 10 -11.12 -6.23 -4.40
C ARG A 10 -11.14 -4.79 -3.95
N ILE A 11 -11.42 -3.85 -4.87
CA ILE A 11 -11.55 -2.43 -4.56
C ILE A 11 -12.73 -2.21 -3.60
N ASN A 12 -13.88 -2.81 -3.91
CA ASN A 12 -15.12 -2.71 -3.13
C ASN A 12 -15.25 -3.82 -2.07
N ASN A 13 -14.12 -4.35 -1.59
CA ASN A 13 -14.12 -5.42 -0.61
C ASN A 13 -14.85 -5.03 0.69
N ARG A 14 -15.79 -5.89 1.11
CA ARG A 14 -16.54 -5.79 2.36
C ARG A 14 -16.11 -6.80 3.42
N LEU A 15 -15.25 -7.75 3.04
CA LEU A 15 -14.69 -8.72 3.98
C LEU A 15 -13.69 -8.02 4.92
N PRO A 16 -13.53 -8.50 6.16
CA PRO A 16 -12.53 -7.96 7.08
C PRO A 16 -11.08 -8.31 6.68
N PHE A 17 -10.89 -9.09 5.62
CA PHE A 17 -9.60 -9.51 5.08
C PHE A 17 -9.52 -9.22 3.58
N ALA A 18 -8.32 -8.92 3.09
CA ALA A 18 -8.01 -8.85 1.67
C ALA A 18 -8.23 -10.21 1.01
N ARG A 19 -8.79 -10.21 -0.21
CA ARG A 19 -9.13 -11.44 -0.94
C ARG A 19 -7.90 -12.30 -1.23
N GLU A 20 -6.74 -11.68 -1.40
CA GLU A 20 -5.43 -12.34 -1.57
C GLU A 20 -5.04 -13.20 -0.37
N GLY A 21 -5.57 -12.90 0.82
CA GLY A 21 -5.30 -13.65 2.04
C GLY A 21 -6.13 -14.93 2.17
N LEU A 22 -7.29 -15.00 1.50
CA LEU A 22 -8.26 -16.10 1.69
C LEU A 22 -7.66 -17.48 1.44
N PRO A 23 -6.89 -17.74 0.35
CA PRO A 23 -6.29 -19.06 0.13
C PRO A 23 -5.36 -19.48 1.29
N PHE A 24 -4.56 -18.55 1.81
CA PHE A 24 -3.66 -18.83 2.93
C PHE A 24 -4.41 -19.09 4.24
N ILE A 25 -5.49 -18.33 4.48
CA ILE A 25 -6.36 -18.51 5.65
C ILE A 25 -7.03 -19.89 5.60
N PHE A 26 -7.55 -20.31 4.44
CA PHE A 26 -8.20 -21.62 4.28
C PHE A 26 -7.21 -22.77 4.49
N VAL A 27 -6.03 -22.71 3.87
CA VAL A 27 -4.99 -23.74 4.02
C VAL A 27 -4.54 -23.83 5.48
N GLY A 28 -4.27 -22.70 6.14
CA GLY A 28 -3.90 -22.69 7.55
C GLY A 28 -4.98 -23.27 8.46
N SER A 29 -6.24 -22.88 8.24
CA SER A 29 -7.38 -23.37 9.02
C SER A 29 -7.60 -24.87 8.82
N PHE A 30 -7.47 -25.37 7.59
CA PHE A 30 -7.56 -26.80 7.26
C PHE A 30 -6.52 -27.62 8.02
N PHE A 31 -5.24 -27.23 7.97
CA PHE A 31 -4.19 -27.95 8.70
C PHE A 31 -4.36 -27.87 10.22
N THR A 32 -4.83 -26.73 10.74
CA THR A 32 -5.13 -26.58 12.17
C THR A 32 -6.19 -27.59 12.61
N LEU A 33 -7.29 -27.72 11.86
CA LEU A 33 -8.36 -28.66 12.16
C LEU A 33 -7.91 -30.12 11.97
N LEU A 34 -7.10 -30.41 10.95
CA LEU A 34 -6.56 -31.74 10.71
C LEU A 34 -5.67 -32.20 11.87
N PHE A 35 -4.74 -31.36 12.32
CA PHE A 35 -3.86 -31.72 13.44
C PHE A 35 -4.61 -31.83 14.76
N LEU A 36 -5.66 -31.01 14.95
CA LEU A 36 -6.54 -31.12 16.10
C LEU A 36 -7.27 -32.48 16.10
N TYR A 37 -7.82 -32.87 14.95
CA TYR A 37 -8.50 -34.15 14.77
C TYR A 37 -7.58 -35.36 15.01
N LEU A 38 -6.33 -35.28 14.55
CA LEU A 38 -5.32 -36.33 14.75
C LEU A 38 -4.69 -36.34 16.16
N GLY A 39 -5.04 -35.39 17.03
CA GLY A 39 -4.49 -35.30 18.39
C GLY A 39 -3.06 -34.76 18.47
N PHE A 40 -2.53 -34.16 17.40
CA PHE A 40 -1.18 -33.58 17.39
C PHE A 40 -1.18 -32.17 17.98
N VAL A 41 -1.12 -32.09 19.32
CA VAL A 41 -1.25 -30.84 20.08
C VAL A 41 -0.24 -29.77 19.66
N VAL A 42 1.04 -30.11 19.55
CA VAL A 42 2.09 -29.14 19.19
C VAL A 42 1.86 -28.57 17.79
N LEU A 43 1.57 -29.43 16.80
CA LEU A 43 1.31 -29.01 15.44
C LEU A 43 0.02 -28.18 15.32
N THR A 44 -0.99 -28.51 16.12
CA THR A 44 -2.24 -27.74 16.20
C THR A 44 -1.97 -26.32 16.69
N VAL A 45 -1.19 -26.15 17.76
CA VAL A 45 -0.85 -24.82 18.28
C VAL A 45 -0.04 -24.02 17.26
N LEU A 46 0.99 -24.62 16.64
CA LEU A 46 1.83 -23.92 15.67
C LEU A 46 1.04 -23.50 14.42
N SER A 47 0.25 -24.40 13.84
CA SER A 47 -0.59 -24.09 12.68
C SER A 47 -1.71 -23.09 13.01
N GLY A 48 -2.28 -23.17 14.21
CA GLY A 48 -3.27 -22.21 14.70
C GLY A 48 -2.69 -20.80 14.84
N LEU A 49 -1.52 -20.65 15.46
CA LEU A 49 -0.82 -19.37 15.57
C LEU A 49 -0.47 -18.79 14.19
N LEU A 50 -0.01 -19.61 13.26
CA LEU A 50 0.29 -19.18 11.89
C LEU A 50 -0.98 -18.74 11.14
N SER A 51 -2.10 -19.43 11.34
CA SER A 51 -3.39 -19.08 10.76
C SER A 51 -3.90 -17.74 11.28
N LEU A 52 -3.84 -17.53 12.60
CA LEU A 52 -4.17 -16.26 13.24
C LEU A 52 -3.29 -15.12 12.75
N PHE A 53 -1.97 -15.35 12.63
CA PHE A 53 -1.05 -14.36 12.07
C PHE A 53 -1.40 -14.03 10.62
N THR A 54 -1.75 -15.02 9.80
CA THR A 54 -2.15 -14.83 8.40
C THR A 54 -3.42 -13.98 8.30
N MET A 55 -4.44 -14.28 9.10
CA MET A 55 -5.66 -13.47 9.20
C MET A 55 -5.34 -12.03 9.61
N PHE A 56 -4.50 -11.86 10.63
CA PHE A 56 -4.09 -10.54 11.10
C PHE A 56 -3.30 -9.74 10.05
N PHE A 57 -2.41 -10.40 9.31
CA PHE A 57 -1.57 -9.78 8.29
C PHE A 57 -2.40 -9.31 7.08
N PHE A 58 -3.34 -10.13 6.61
CA PHE A 58 -4.22 -9.81 5.48
C PHE A 58 -5.47 -9.01 5.88
N ARG A 59 -5.59 -8.53 7.12
CA ARG A 59 -6.75 -7.73 7.54
C ARG A 59 -6.92 -6.48 6.67
N ASP A 60 -8.17 -6.15 6.39
CA ASP A 60 -8.59 -5.01 5.56
C ASP A 60 -9.78 -4.30 6.25
N PRO A 61 -9.53 -3.52 7.30
CA PRO A 61 -10.60 -2.81 8.00
C PRO A 61 -11.25 -1.79 7.07
N ALA A 62 -12.57 -1.65 7.18
CA ALA A 62 -13.30 -0.55 6.59
C ALA A 62 -12.80 0.78 7.17
N ARG A 63 -12.75 1.82 6.33
CA ARG A 63 -12.31 3.17 6.70
C ARG A 63 -13.28 4.15 6.10
N ASP A 64 -13.75 5.07 6.94
CA ASP A 64 -14.48 6.25 6.50
C ASP A 64 -13.46 7.38 6.31
N ASN A 65 -13.51 8.02 5.16
CA ASN A 65 -12.54 9.01 4.76
C ASN A 65 -13.27 10.35 4.70
N ARG A 66 -13.02 11.23 5.68
CA ARG A 66 -13.48 12.62 5.63
C ARG A 66 -12.25 13.49 5.44
N VAL A 67 -12.08 13.99 4.23
CA VAL A 67 -10.88 14.76 3.87
C VAL A 67 -11.30 16.18 3.55
N PRO A 68 -10.67 17.18 4.20
CA PRO A 68 -10.83 18.58 3.80
C PRO A 68 -10.36 18.80 2.35
N ASP A 69 -10.82 19.87 1.73
CA ASP A 69 -10.37 20.26 0.39
C ASP A 69 -8.83 20.28 0.30
N LYS A 70 -8.31 19.76 -0.81
CA LYS A 70 -6.88 19.62 -1.11
C LYS A 70 -6.07 18.73 -0.15
N GLY A 71 -6.73 18.04 0.79
CA GLY A 71 -6.05 17.13 1.71
C GLY A 71 -5.49 15.90 1.00
N VAL A 72 -4.23 15.56 1.31
CA VAL A 72 -3.56 14.37 0.83
C VAL A 72 -3.50 13.34 1.96
N LEU A 73 -4.11 12.19 1.76
CA LEU A 73 -4.06 11.08 2.71
C LEU A 73 -2.79 10.26 2.57
N THR A 74 -2.40 9.62 3.66
CA THR A 74 -1.37 8.60 3.59
C THR A 74 -1.89 7.38 2.81
N PRO A 75 -1.06 6.78 1.94
CA PRO A 75 -1.49 5.64 1.12
C PRO A 75 -1.28 4.27 1.80
N ALA A 76 -0.61 4.23 2.96
CA ALA A 76 -0.26 3.00 3.67
C ALA A 76 -0.39 3.14 5.19
N ASP A 77 -0.67 2.02 5.87
CA ASP A 77 -0.48 1.96 7.32
C ASP A 77 1.00 1.79 7.62
N GLY A 78 1.47 2.47 8.65
CA GLY A 78 2.85 2.30 9.07
C GLY A 78 3.40 3.50 9.81
N LYS A 79 4.67 3.78 9.54
CA LYS A 79 5.44 4.85 10.15
C LYS A 79 6.08 5.71 9.07
N ILE A 80 6.01 7.03 9.20
CA ILE A 80 6.78 7.93 8.33
C ILE A 80 8.26 7.64 8.56
N LEU A 81 8.93 7.17 7.52
CA LEU A 81 10.35 6.86 7.54
C LEU A 81 11.15 8.14 7.35
N ASP A 82 10.78 8.92 6.33
CA ASP A 82 11.53 10.09 5.90
C ASP A 82 10.66 11.05 5.09
N ILE A 83 11.04 12.32 5.09
CA ILE A 83 10.44 13.40 4.32
C ILE A 83 11.58 14.19 3.68
N GLN A 84 11.64 14.21 2.34
CA GLN A 84 12.74 14.85 1.60
C GLN A 84 12.19 15.89 0.63
N GLN A 85 12.85 17.05 0.58
CA GLN A 85 12.66 18.03 -0.48
C GLN A 85 13.61 17.70 -1.63
N LEU A 86 13.06 17.40 -2.80
CA LEU A 86 13.79 17.07 -4.02
C LEU A 86 13.76 18.31 -4.93
N LYS A 87 14.92 18.95 -5.10
CA LYS A 87 15.05 20.21 -5.84
C LYS A 87 15.11 20.03 -7.36
N ASP A 88 15.38 18.82 -7.83
CA ASP A 88 15.50 18.50 -9.23
C ASP A 88 14.41 17.51 -9.67
N GLY A 89 14.21 17.40 -10.99
CA GLY A 89 13.28 16.45 -11.60
C GLY A 89 13.82 15.02 -11.69
N ASN A 90 14.94 14.67 -11.04
CA ASN A 90 15.49 13.31 -11.10
C ASN A 90 14.79 12.38 -10.09
N ASN A 91 13.46 12.36 -10.19
CA ASN A 91 12.57 11.61 -9.32
C ASN A 91 11.34 11.15 -10.11
N PRO A 92 10.52 10.22 -9.57
CA PRO A 92 9.35 9.69 -10.26
C PRO A 92 8.32 10.71 -10.75
N LEU A 93 8.24 11.91 -10.15
CA LEU A 93 7.34 12.99 -10.59
C LEU A 93 7.89 13.73 -11.82
N GLY A 94 9.21 13.74 -12.02
CA GLY A 94 9.88 14.42 -13.14
C GLY A 94 10.06 15.93 -12.97
N GLU A 95 9.71 16.48 -11.80
CA GLU A 95 9.80 17.90 -11.44
C GLU A 95 10.19 18.02 -9.95
N PRO A 96 10.55 19.22 -9.44
CA PRO A 96 10.78 19.40 -8.01
C PRO A 96 9.61 18.87 -7.18
N ALA A 97 9.92 18.14 -6.11
CA ALA A 97 8.92 17.36 -5.40
C ALA A 97 9.22 17.24 -3.90
N VAL A 98 8.17 17.09 -3.10
CA VAL A 98 8.29 16.57 -1.73
C VAL A 98 8.07 15.07 -1.76
N LYS A 99 9.06 14.30 -1.31
CA LYS A 99 8.94 12.86 -1.11
C LYS A 99 8.61 12.52 0.33
N VAL A 100 7.54 11.76 0.56
CA VAL A 100 7.17 11.19 1.85
C VAL A 100 7.22 9.67 1.78
N SER A 101 8.09 9.05 2.58
CA SER A 101 8.25 7.59 2.63
C SER A 101 7.51 6.99 3.83
N VAL A 102 6.64 6.01 3.60
CA VAL A 102 5.90 5.29 4.65
C VAL A 102 6.39 3.85 4.72
N PHE A 103 6.97 3.45 5.85
CA PHE A 103 7.38 2.07 6.08
C PHE A 103 6.24 1.25 6.69
N MET A 104 5.95 0.10 6.08
CA MET A 104 4.93 -0.85 6.49
C MET A 104 5.59 -2.05 7.18
N SER A 105 5.44 -2.16 8.49
CA SER A 105 5.89 -3.34 9.23
C SER A 105 4.97 -4.54 8.98
N LEU A 106 5.40 -5.75 9.38
CA LEU A 106 4.55 -6.95 9.37
C LEU A 106 3.25 -6.79 10.18
N PHE A 107 3.21 -5.83 11.11
CA PHE A 107 2.03 -5.52 11.90
C PHE A 107 1.11 -4.48 11.27
N SER A 108 1.47 -3.91 10.13
CA SER A 108 0.67 -2.90 9.43
C SER A 108 -0.43 -3.55 8.57
N VAL A 109 -1.46 -2.79 8.22
CA VAL A 109 -2.39 -3.21 7.16
C VAL A 109 -1.69 -3.04 5.82
N HIS A 110 -1.62 -4.11 5.04
CA HIS A 110 -0.87 -4.14 3.79
C HIS A 110 -1.67 -3.72 2.55
N VAL A 111 -2.98 -3.51 2.71
CA VAL A 111 -3.84 -2.89 1.69
C VAL A 111 -3.50 -1.40 1.58
N ASN A 112 -3.24 -0.94 0.37
CA ASN A 112 -2.91 0.45 0.07
C ASN A 112 -4.12 1.21 -0.48
N ARG A 113 -4.14 2.50 -0.19
CA ARG A 113 -5.25 3.39 -0.51
C ARG A 113 -4.78 4.63 -1.28
N VAL A 114 -5.64 5.12 -2.17
CA VAL A 114 -5.36 6.26 -3.02
C VAL A 114 -5.18 7.51 -2.15
N PRO A 115 -4.07 8.26 -2.28
CA PRO A 115 -3.77 9.39 -1.41
C PRO A 115 -4.65 10.62 -1.72
N ILE A 116 -5.04 10.80 -2.98
CA ILE A 116 -5.90 11.90 -3.46
C ILE A 116 -6.71 11.46 -4.68
N GLY A 117 -7.92 12.00 -4.85
CA GLY A 117 -8.77 11.68 -6.00
C GLY A 117 -8.27 12.28 -7.32
N GLY A 118 -8.52 11.58 -8.42
CA GLY A 118 -8.09 12.00 -9.75
C GLY A 118 -8.16 10.89 -10.78
N LYS A 119 -7.47 11.07 -11.90
CA LYS A 119 -7.37 10.10 -12.98
C LYS A 119 -5.98 9.46 -12.99
N ILE A 120 -5.91 8.14 -13.08
CA ILE A 120 -4.63 7.44 -13.24
C ILE A 120 -4.11 7.67 -14.66
N SER A 121 -2.96 8.32 -14.79
CA SER A 121 -2.37 8.66 -16.08
C SER A 121 -1.34 7.64 -16.56
N GLU A 122 -0.65 6.98 -15.63
CA GLU A 122 0.43 6.01 -15.95
C GLU A 122 0.61 5.01 -14.81
N ILE A 123 0.87 3.75 -15.14
CA ILE A 123 1.30 2.71 -14.21
C ILE A 123 2.52 1.99 -14.80
N ILE A 124 3.67 2.07 -14.11
CA ILE A 124 4.90 1.38 -14.51
C ILE A 124 5.32 0.40 -13.43
N TYR A 125 5.29 -0.88 -13.77
CA TYR A 125 5.79 -1.95 -12.94
C TYR A 125 7.23 -2.31 -13.31
N ASN A 126 8.13 -2.26 -12.33
CA ASN A 126 9.51 -2.66 -12.48
C ASN A 126 9.79 -3.90 -11.62
N PRO A 127 10.14 -5.06 -12.22
CA PRO A 127 10.64 -6.19 -11.45
C PRO A 127 12.03 -5.85 -10.87
N GLY A 128 12.36 -6.36 -9.68
CA GLY A 128 13.63 -6.05 -9.03
C GLY A 128 14.08 -7.05 -7.96
N ALA A 129 15.17 -6.71 -7.29
CA ALA A 129 15.89 -7.46 -6.27
C ALA A 129 15.23 -7.38 -4.86
N PHE A 130 15.92 -7.89 -3.83
CA PHE A 130 15.36 -8.28 -2.53
C PHE A 130 16.01 -7.57 -1.32
N PHE A 131 16.22 -6.26 -1.39
CA PHE A 131 16.78 -5.52 -0.26
C PHE A 131 15.72 -5.17 0.79
N SER A 132 16.15 -4.90 2.03
CA SER A 132 15.24 -4.38 3.06
C SER A 132 14.65 -3.03 2.63
N ALA A 133 13.32 -2.90 2.71
CA ALA A 133 12.59 -1.70 2.27
C ALA A 133 12.92 -0.43 3.09
N ASN A 134 13.60 -0.58 4.23
CA ASN A 134 14.09 0.53 5.04
C ASN A 134 15.32 1.22 4.46
N LEU A 135 15.97 0.63 3.45
CA LEU A 135 17.18 1.18 2.84
C LEU A 135 16.85 2.15 1.71
N ASN A 136 17.53 3.29 1.64
CA ASN A 136 17.33 4.27 0.56
C ASN A 136 17.56 3.70 -0.86
N LYS A 137 18.45 2.70 -1.00
CA LYS A 137 18.73 2.03 -2.29
C LYS A 137 17.56 1.14 -2.77
N ALA A 138 16.62 0.78 -1.90
CA ALA A 138 15.54 -0.14 -2.23
C ALA A 138 14.61 0.41 -3.33
N SER A 139 14.44 1.73 -3.48
CA SER A 139 13.52 2.28 -4.50
C SER A 139 13.96 1.98 -5.93
N LYS A 140 15.29 1.92 -6.18
CA LYS A 140 15.84 1.69 -7.53
C LYS A 140 16.07 0.22 -7.84
N GLN A 141 16.33 -0.59 -6.82
CA GLN A 141 16.77 -1.97 -7.01
C GLN A 141 15.68 -2.99 -6.73
N ASN A 142 14.73 -2.72 -5.84
CA ASN A 142 13.67 -3.68 -5.54
C ASN A 142 12.53 -3.61 -6.55
N GLU A 143 11.73 -4.68 -6.57
CA GLU A 143 10.44 -4.69 -7.24
C GLU A 143 9.61 -3.48 -6.77
N ASN A 144 9.14 -2.70 -7.73
CA ASN A 144 8.30 -1.54 -7.48
C ASN A 144 7.17 -1.41 -8.51
N ASN A 145 6.11 -0.72 -8.11
CA ASN A 145 5.02 -0.33 -8.98
C ASN A 145 4.78 1.16 -8.79
N ARG A 146 5.05 1.95 -9.84
CA ARG A 146 4.86 3.40 -9.87
C ARG A 146 3.49 3.70 -10.45
N ILE A 147 2.71 4.51 -9.75
CA ILE A 147 1.42 5.00 -10.22
C ILE A 147 1.48 6.52 -10.28
N THR A 148 1.18 7.08 -11.44
CA THR A 148 1.03 8.52 -11.66
C THR A 148 -0.45 8.85 -11.74
N LEU A 149 -0.88 9.80 -10.91
CA LEU A 149 -2.25 10.29 -10.84
C LEU A 149 -2.25 11.77 -11.19
N GLN A 150 -3.19 12.16 -12.06
CA GLN A 150 -3.50 13.54 -12.36
C GLN A 150 -4.73 13.98 -11.57
N THR A 151 -4.59 15.02 -10.76
CA THR A 151 -5.68 15.59 -9.95
C THR A 151 -6.61 16.43 -10.83
N GLY A 152 -7.80 16.76 -10.31
CA GLY A 152 -8.81 17.51 -11.08
C GLY A 152 -8.38 18.94 -11.48
N ASP A 153 -7.39 19.50 -10.79
CA ASP A 153 -6.74 20.78 -11.09
C ASP A 153 -5.48 20.64 -11.95
N GLY A 154 -5.21 19.45 -12.49
CA GLY A 154 -4.15 19.20 -13.46
C GLY A 154 -2.77 18.88 -12.87
N ARG A 155 -2.59 18.96 -11.55
CA ARG A 155 -1.34 18.58 -10.87
C ARG A 155 -1.10 17.08 -10.93
N ARG A 156 0.17 16.68 -10.80
CA ARG A 156 0.57 15.27 -10.76
C ARG A 156 0.95 14.87 -9.35
N VAL A 157 0.57 13.66 -8.98
CA VAL A 157 0.98 12.98 -7.76
C VAL A 157 1.45 11.59 -8.14
N VAL A 158 2.62 11.19 -7.65
CA VAL A 158 3.16 9.85 -7.92
C VAL A 158 3.27 9.09 -6.63
N PHE A 159 2.76 7.86 -6.60
CA PHE A 159 2.97 6.95 -5.48
C PHE A 159 3.56 5.63 -5.96
N VAL A 160 4.54 5.14 -5.21
CA VAL A 160 5.36 3.99 -5.59
C VAL A 160 5.26 2.94 -4.48
N GLN A 161 4.69 1.80 -4.84
CA GLN A 161 4.73 0.60 -4.02
C GLN A 161 6.13 -0.03 -4.17
N ILE A 162 6.80 -0.35 -3.06
CA ILE A 162 8.15 -0.93 -3.08
C ILE A 162 8.15 -2.17 -2.20
N ALA A 163 8.32 -3.34 -2.81
CA ALA A 163 8.42 -4.61 -2.07
C ALA A 163 9.77 -4.69 -1.35
N GLY A 164 9.78 -5.35 -0.19
CA GLY A 164 10.98 -5.53 0.63
C GLY A 164 11.75 -6.81 0.32
N LEU A 165 12.15 -7.52 1.38
CA LEU A 165 13.03 -8.69 1.37
C LEU A 165 12.54 -9.88 0.52
N ILE A 166 11.31 -9.83 0.01
CA ILE A 166 10.72 -10.91 -0.79
C ILE A 166 9.98 -10.29 -1.98
N ALA A 167 10.44 -10.59 -3.20
CA ALA A 167 9.87 -10.08 -4.45
C ALA A 167 8.65 -10.90 -4.94
N ARG A 168 7.96 -10.33 -5.94
CA ARG A 168 6.70 -10.73 -6.61
C ARG A 168 5.48 -10.66 -5.70
N ARG A 169 5.32 -9.51 -5.05
CA ARG A 169 4.35 -9.33 -3.95
C ARG A 169 3.53 -8.05 -4.04
N ILE A 170 3.74 -7.25 -5.08
CA ILE A 170 2.89 -6.10 -5.35
C ILE A 170 1.68 -6.56 -6.16
N VAL A 171 0.49 -6.21 -5.67
CA VAL A 171 -0.76 -6.38 -6.40
C VAL A 171 -1.34 -4.99 -6.62
N CYS A 172 -1.63 -4.65 -7.87
CA CYS A 172 -2.27 -3.41 -8.28
C CYS A 172 -3.62 -3.74 -8.92
N TRP A 173 -4.69 -3.15 -8.40
CA TRP A 173 -6.07 -3.41 -8.82
C TRP A 173 -6.61 -2.32 -9.76
N ILE A 174 -6.03 -1.11 -9.69
CA ILE A 174 -6.35 0.01 -10.58
C ILE A 174 -5.56 -0.08 -11.89
N LYS A 175 -6.04 0.62 -12.92
CA LYS A 175 -5.47 0.67 -14.26
C LYS A 175 -5.31 2.10 -14.75
N GLU A 176 -4.46 2.27 -15.76
CA GLU A 176 -4.37 3.51 -16.51
C GLU A 176 -5.74 3.89 -17.09
N GLY A 177 -6.10 5.16 -16.95
CA GLY A 177 -7.39 5.71 -17.37
C GLY A 177 -8.48 5.68 -16.30
N ASP A 178 -8.33 4.91 -15.21
CA ASP A 178 -9.31 4.83 -14.14
C ASP A 178 -9.48 6.18 -13.43
N HIS A 179 -10.71 6.54 -13.08
CA HIS A 179 -11.00 7.61 -12.14
C HIS A 179 -11.11 7.01 -10.75
N VAL A 180 -10.33 7.54 -9.81
CA VAL A 180 -10.22 7.01 -8.46
C VAL A 180 -10.61 8.05 -7.42
N SER A 181 -11.29 7.60 -6.37
CA SER A 181 -11.65 8.44 -5.23
C SER A 181 -10.58 8.41 -4.14
N ILE A 182 -10.51 9.48 -3.36
CA ILE A 182 -9.59 9.55 -2.22
C ILE A 182 -9.86 8.43 -1.20
N GLY A 183 -8.78 7.78 -0.77
CA GLY A 183 -8.80 6.63 0.14
C GLY A 183 -9.44 5.36 -0.43
N GLN A 184 -9.78 5.33 -1.72
CA GLN A 184 -10.14 4.10 -2.44
C GLN A 184 -9.01 3.08 -2.35
N ARG A 185 -9.33 1.81 -2.23
CA ARG A 185 -8.34 0.72 -2.30
C ARG A 185 -7.77 0.62 -3.70
N PHE A 186 -6.45 0.52 -3.83
CA PHE A 186 -5.82 0.37 -5.16
C PHE A 186 -4.86 -0.80 -5.30
N GLY A 187 -4.44 -1.39 -4.18
CA GLY A 187 -3.51 -2.51 -4.23
C GLY A 187 -3.14 -3.03 -2.86
N LEU A 188 -2.19 -3.95 -2.86
CA LEU A 188 -1.61 -4.56 -1.68
C LEU A 188 -0.12 -4.85 -1.93
N ILE A 189 0.72 -4.67 -0.91
CA ILE A 189 2.13 -5.11 -0.95
C ILE A 189 2.34 -6.10 0.16
N ARG A 190 2.81 -7.32 -0.14
CA ARG A 190 3.02 -8.32 0.92
C ARG A 190 4.41 -8.18 1.57
N PHE A 191 4.43 -8.14 2.89
CA PHE A 191 5.55 -8.34 3.82
C PHE A 191 6.59 -7.22 3.82
N GLY A 192 6.66 -6.48 4.93
CA GLY A 192 7.78 -5.58 5.24
C GLY A 192 8.14 -4.67 4.06
N SER A 193 7.23 -3.75 3.73
CA SER A 193 7.29 -2.96 2.50
C SER A 193 7.38 -1.46 2.78
N ARG A 194 7.53 -0.68 1.72
CA ARG A 194 7.51 0.78 1.78
C ARG A 194 6.59 1.30 0.68
N LEU A 195 5.96 2.44 0.95
CA LEU A 195 5.25 3.20 -0.04
C LEU A 195 5.80 4.64 -0.05
N ASP A 196 6.35 5.06 -1.18
CA ASP A 196 6.88 6.41 -1.38
C ASP A 196 5.82 7.26 -2.11
N LEU A 197 5.55 8.46 -1.60
CA LEU A 197 4.66 9.44 -2.22
C LEU A 197 5.48 10.66 -2.66
N TYR A 198 5.34 11.07 -3.91
CA TYR A 198 5.97 12.25 -4.51
C TYR A 198 4.87 13.24 -4.86
N LEU A 199 4.94 14.40 -4.21
CA LEU A 199 3.98 15.48 -4.29
C LEU A 199 4.65 16.72 -4.89
N PRO A 200 3.89 17.65 -5.50
CA PRO A 200 4.41 18.96 -5.89
C PRO A 200 5.21 19.62 -4.76
N ASP A 201 6.29 20.33 -5.08
CA ASP A 201 7.22 20.90 -4.10
C ASP A 201 6.59 21.94 -3.16
N ASP A 202 5.54 22.61 -3.64
CA ASP A 202 4.72 23.55 -2.89
C ASP A 202 3.76 22.89 -1.88
N THR A 203 3.71 21.55 -1.82
CA THR A 203 2.81 20.82 -0.92
C THR A 203 3.18 21.05 0.54
N ARG A 204 2.21 21.52 1.34
CA ARG A 204 2.39 21.70 2.78
C ARG A 204 2.27 20.39 3.53
N ILE A 205 3.39 19.80 3.94
CA ILE A 205 3.42 18.59 4.78
C ILE A 205 3.19 18.92 6.26
N ILE A 206 2.30 18.17 6.92
CA ILE A 206 1.94 18.34 8.34
C ILE A 206 2.40 17.18 9.22
N VAL A 207 2.81 16.06 8.62
CA VAL A 207 3.40 14.92 9.37
C VAL A 207 4.90 15.12 9.59
N LYS A 208 5.46 14.38 10.54
CA LYS A 208 6.90 14.37 10.83
C LYS A 208 7.45 12.95 10.72
N PRO A 209 8.77 12.79 10.52
CA PRO A 209 9.42 11.50 10.65
C PRO A 209 9.01 10.81 11.95
N PHE A 210 8.88 9.50 11.87
CA PHE A 210 8.46 8.60 12.93
C PHE A 210 7.00 8.65 13.39
N HIS A 211 6.17 9.53 12.82
CA HIS A 211 4.71 9.50 13.07
C HIS A 211 4.09 8.18 12.60
N LYS A 212 3.21 7.60 13.43
CA LYS A 212 2.37 6.47 13.01
C LYS A 212 1.20 6.98 12.20
N VAL A 213 0.94 6.34 11.06
CA VAL A 213 -0.08 6.79 10.09
C VAL A 213 -0.94 5.61 9.65
N LYS A 214 -2.19 5.91 9.25
CA LYS A 214 -3.19 4.94 8.79
C LYS A 214 -3.68 5.31 7.40
N ALA A 215 -3.56 4.41 6.43
CA ALA A 215 -3.95 4.63 5.03
C ALA A 215 -5.39 5.12 4.91
N GLY A 216 -5.67 6.09 4.05
CA GLY A 216 -7.04 6.57 3.88
C GLY A 216 -7.65 7.27 5.12
N ILE A 217 -6.87 7.55 6.17
CA ILE A 217 -7.34 8.27 7.37
C ILE A 217 -6.40 9.43 7.71
N THR A 218 -5.10 9.17 7.86
CA THR A 218 -4.17 10.22 8.28
C THR A 218 -3.84 11.16 7.13
N ILE A 219 -4.07 12.45 7.32
CA ILE A 219 -3.68 13.50 6.38
C ILE A 219 -2.15 13.72 6.49
N LEU A 220 -1.46 13.58 5.36
CA LEU A 220 -0.02 13.86 5.25
C LEU A 220 0.25 15.35 5.09
N GLY A 221 -0.62 16.05 4.36
CA GLY A 221 -0.44 17.44 3.97
C GLY A 221 -1.57 17.94 3.10
N TYR A 222 -1.38 19.14 2.55
CA TYR A 222 -2.33 19.82 1.68
C TYR A 222 -1.62 20.30 0.43
N LEU A 223 -2.22 20.03 -0.74
CA LEU A 223 -1.80 20.67 -1.99
C LEU A 223 -2.14 22.17 -1.91
N SER A 224 -1.31 23.03 -2.51
CA SER A 224 -1.50 24.50 -2.45
C SER A 224 -2.73 25.01 -3.18
#